data_AF-A0A966CHU5-F1
#
_entry.id   AF-A0A966CHU5-F1
#
_cell.length_a   1.000
_cell.length_b   1.000
_cell.length_c   1.000
_cell.angle_alpha   90.00
_cell.angle_beta   90.00
_cell.angle_gamma   90.00
#
_symmetry.space_group_name_H-M   'P 1'
#
loop_
_entity.id
_entity.type
_entity.pdbx_description
1 polymer ?
#
loop_
_entity_poly.entity_id
_entity_poly.type
_entity_poly.pdbx_seq_one_letter_code
_entity_poly.pdbx_strand_id
1 'polypeptide(L)'
;MIERTHLHHTIQSDLERSRAVALIGPRQCGKTTLARQFIHPTSINYFDLEDPFSLARLDQPMSTLQDLNGLVVIDEVQRRPDLFPILRVLVDRDPLPARFLILGSASPALLRQSSESLAGRMTIVTMSGFSLEEVGKEAQNRHWRRGGFPLSFLASSEQESLDWRKDFVR
;
A
#
# COMPACT_ATOMS: atom_id res chain seq x y z
N MET A 1 13.61 0.46 -12.40
CA MET A 1 12.41 0.77 -11.60
C MET A 1 11.86 2.10 -12.10
N ILE A 2 10.55 2.24 -12.34
CA ILE A 2 9.95 3.53 -12.69
C ILE A 2 9.52 4.21 -11.39
N GLU A 3 9.97 5.44 -11.19
CA GLU A 3 9.60 6.24 -10.02
C GLU A 3 8.17 6.78 -10.15
N ARG A 4 7.45 6.80 -9.03
CA ARG A 4 6.05 7.24 -8.97
C ARG A 4 5.93 8.52 -8.14
N THR A 5 6.66 9.55 -8.54
CA THR A 5 6.90 10.77 -7.76
C THR A 5 5.62 11.47 -7.33
N HIS A 6 4.61 11.55 -8.21
CA HIS A 6 3.31 12.15 -7.88
C HIS A 6 2.60 11.38 -6.76
N LEU A 7 2.54 10.05 -6.84
CA LEU A 7 1.93 9.22 -5.80
C LEU A 7 2.70 9.29 -4.48
N HIS A 8 4.03 9.27 -4.54
CA HIS A 8 4.87 9.45 -3.35
C HIS A 8 4.57 10.80 -2.65
N HIS A 9 4.58 11.89 -3.41
CA HIS A 9 4.26 13.23 -2.88
C HIS A 9 2.84 13.30 -2.31
N THR A 10 1.87 12.71 -3.00
CA THR A 10 0.47 12.64 -2.52
C THR A 10 0.41 11.92 -1.17
N ILE A 11 0.98 10.72 -1.05
CA ILE A 11 0.99 9.96 0.21
C ILE A 11 1.70 10.75 1.32
N GLN A 12 2.82 11.40 1.01
CA GLN A 12 3.54 12.22 1.99
C GLN A 12 2.68 13.38 2.52
N SER A 13 2.08 14.18 1.63
CA SER A 13 1.17 15.26 2.02
C SER A 13 -0.07 14.75 2.77
N ASP A 14 -0.56 13.56 2.42
CA ASP A 14 -1.71 12.94 3.09
C ASP A 14 -1.35 12.48 4.51
N LEU A 15 -0.15 11.95 4.71
CA LEU A 15 0.38 11.55 6.02
C LEU A 15 0.64 12.74 6.94
N GLU A 16 0.95 13.92 6.41
CA GLU A 16 1.08 15.14 7.22
C GLU A 16 -0.27 15.59 7.79
N ARG A 17 -1.33 15.53 6.99
CA ARG A 17 -2.67 16.01 7.38
C ARG A 17 -3.59 14.96 8.01
N SER A 18 -3.35 13.67 7.76
CA SER A 18 -4.22 12.56 8.20
C SER A 18 -3.52 11.67 9.22
N ARG A 19 -4.30 11.07 10.12
CA ARG A 19 -3.74 10.15 11.13
C ARG A 19 -3.40 8.78 10.54
N ALA A 20 -4.11 8.38 9.49
CA ALA A 20 -3.80 7.22 8.66
C ALA A 20 -4.00 7.51 7.16
N VAL A 21 -3.27 6.77 6.33
CA VAL A 21 -3.42 6.75 4.87
C VAL A 21 -3.54 5.31 4.42
N ALA A 22 -4.58 4.98 3.66
CA ALA A 22 -4.72 3.69 3.01
C ALA A 22 -4.27 3.77 1.56
N LEU A 23 -3.21 3.06 1.20
CA LEU A 23 -2.77 2.86 -0.17
C LEU A 23 -3.40 1.57 -0.72
N ILE A 24 -4.45 1.73 -1.52
CA ILE A 24 -5.20 0.60 -2.08
C ILE A 24 -4.96 0.45 -3.58
N GLY A 25 -5.03 -0.77 -4.08
CA GLY A 25 -4.89 -1.02 -5.50
C GLY A 25 -4.84 -2.50 -5.85
N PRO A 26 -4.86 -2.85 -7.14
CA PRO A 26 -4.75 -4.23 -7.58
C PRO A 26 -3.50 -4.92 -7.01
N ARG A 27 -3.51 -6.25 -6.94
CA ARG A 27 -2.29 -7.02 -6.64
C ARG A 27 -1.24 -6.71 -7.72
N GLN A 28 0.04 -6.75 -7.35
CA GLN A 28 1.18 -6.54 -8.25
C GLN A 28 1.25 -5.15 -8.92
N CYS A 29 0.47 -4.15 -8.50
CA CYS A 29 0.61 -2.78 -9.04
C CYS A 29 1.80 -1.99 -8.47
N GLY A 30 2.50 -2.51 -7.45
CA GLY A 30 3.70 -1.89 -6.88
C GLY A 30 3.54 -1.19 -5.52
N LYS A 31 2.43 -1.43 -4.79
CA LYS A 31 2.15 -0.81 -3.48
C LYS A 31 3.30 -0.99 -2.48
N THR A 32 3.70 -2.23 -2.24
CA THR A 32 4.83 -2.58 -1.35
C THR A 32 6.11 -1.88 -1.78
N THR A 33 6.42 -1.83 -3.07
CA THR A 33 7.58 -1.11 -3.59
C THR A 33 7.54 0.38 -3.26
N LEU A 34 6.36 1.02 -3.35
CA LEU A 34 6.17 2.42 -3.00
C LEU A 34 6.27 2.65 -1.48
N ALA A 35 5.66 1.80 -0.66
CA ALA A 35 5.74 1.92 0.80
C ALA A 35 7.16 1.77 1.35
N ARG A 36 7.99 0.95 0.71
CA ARG A 36 9.41 0.79 1.05
C ARG A 36 10.24 2.05 0.87
N GLN A 37 9.76 3.03 0.11
CA GLN A 37 10.40 4.35 -0.03
C GLN A 37 10.18 5.21 1.23
N PHE A 38 9.12 4.94 2.01
CA PHE A 38 8.84 5.64 3.26
C PHE A 38 9.51 4.98 4.46
N ILE A 39 9.42 3.64 4.57
CA ILE A 39 10.00 2.87 5.66
C ILE A 39 10.66 1.61 5.09
N HIS A 40 11.92 1.38 5.47
CA HIS A 40 12.65 0.18 5.05
C HIS A 40 12.00 -1.09 5.64
N PRO A 41 11.89 -2.21 4.89
CA PRO A 41 11.27 -3.46 5.37
C PRO A 41 11.83 -4.03 6.67
N THR A 42 13.10 -3.75 6.98
CA THR A 42 13.74 -4.23 8.21
C THR A 42 13.47 -3.33 9.43
N SER A 43 12.75 -2.23 9.26
CA SER A 43 12.36 -1.36 10.36
C SER A 43 11.37 -2.07 11.28
N ILE A 44 11.47 -1.79 12.58
CA ILE A 44 10.47 -2.23 13.55
C ILE A 44 9.09 -1.64 13.24
N ASN A 45 9.01 -0.54 12.48
CA ASN A 45 7.76 0.08 12.10
C ASN A 45 7.15 -0.51 10.83
N TYR A 46 7.79 -1.51 10.19
CA TYR A 46 7.22 -2.20 9.03
C TYR A 46 6.64 -3.54 9.45
N PHE A 47 5.39 -3.79 9.06
CA PHE A 47 4.69 -5.06 9.29
C PHE A 47 4.16 -5.58 7.96
N ASP A 48 4.77 -6.63 7.44
CA ASP A 48 4.26 -7.36 6.27
C ASP A 48 3.39 -8.52 6.76
N LEU A 49 2.08 -8.46 6.55
CA LEU A 49 1.20 -9.52 7.07
C LEU A 49 1.25 -10.83 6.28
N GLU A 50 2.09 -10.92 5.24
CA GLU A 50 2.45 -12.19 4.60
C GLU A 50 3.66 -12.85 5.29
N ASP A 51 4.46 -12.07 6.02
CA ASP A 51 5.65 -12.52 6.72
C ASP A 51 5.32 -13.09 8.12
N PRO A 52 5.66 -14.37 8.41
CA PRO A 52 5.42 -14.97 9.72
C PRO A 52 6.04 -14.22 10.89
N PHE A 53 7.19 -13.55 10.70
CA PHE A 53 7.84 -12.80 11.77
C PHE A 53 7.03 -11.56 12.17
N SER A 54 6.55 -10.80 11.18
CA SER A 54 5.63 -9.68 11.38
C SER A 54 4.32 -10.13 12.03
N LEU A 55 3.78 -11.29 11.62
CA LEU A 55 2.58 -11.86 12.23
C LEU A 55 2.78 -12.20 13.71
N ALA A 56 3.88 -12.87 14.07
CA ALA A 56 4.20 -13.21 15.46
C ALA A 56 4.34 -11.97 16.34
N ARG A 57 4.94 -10.89 15.82
CA ARG A 57 5.00 -9.59 16.51
C ARG A 57 3.61 -8.99 16.77
N LEU A 58 2.61 -9.38 15.99
CA LEU A 58 1.21 -8.95 16.11
C LEU A 58 0.32 -10.00 16.79
N ASP A 59 0.89 -10.90 17.60
CA ASP A 59 0.13 -11.75 18.52
C ASP A 59 -0.58 -10.91 19.59
N GLN A 60 0.07 -9.84 20.07
CA GLN A 60 -0.51 -8.83 20.96
C GLN A 60 -0.48 -7.46 20.28
N PRO A 61 -1.33 -7.22 19.26
CA PRO A 61 -1.21 -6.09 18.35
C PRO A 61 -1.34 -4.73 19.05
N MET A 62 -2.21 -4.62 20.06
CA MET A 62 -2.33 -3.37 20.83
C MET A 62 -1.03 -3.05 21.56
N SER A 63 -0.46 -4.02 22.28
CA SER A 63 0.80 -3.85 23.01
C SER A 63 1.97 -3.55 22.09
N THR A 64 2.03 -4.19 20.92
CA THR A 64 3.11 -3.97 19.96
C THR A 64 3.03 -2.60 19.30
N LEU A 65 1.84 -2.19 18.86
CA LEU A 65 1.67 -0.99 18.06
C LEU A 65 1.59 0.29 18.91
N GLN A 66 1.19 0.19 20.18
CA GLN A 66 0.97 1.36 21.03
C GLN A 66 2.23 2.14 21.39
N ASP A 67 3.39 1.47 21.41
CA ASP A 67 4.67 2.05 21.82
C ASP A 67 5.50 2.52 20.61
N LEU A 68 5.00 2.30 19.40
CA LEU A 68 5.64 2.78 18.18
C LEU A 68 5.45 4.28 18.01
N ASN A 69 6.43 4.91 17.36
CA ASN A 69 6.44 6.33 17.08
C ASN A 69 6.75 6.59 15.60
N GLY A 70 6.31 7.73 15.08
CA GLY A 70 6.54 8.14 13.70
C GLY A 70 5.62 7.43 12.70
N LEU A 71 6.14 7.01 11.55
CA LEU A 71 5.35 6.30 10.54
C LEU A 71 5.45 4.79 10.74
N VAL A 72 4.29 4.13 10.77
CA VAL A 72 4.13 2.67 10.82
C VAL A 72 3.47 2.19 9.53
N VAL A 73 4.06 1.20 8.88
CA VAL A 73 3.54 0.58 7.66
C VAL A 73 2.93 -0.78 7.99
N ILE A 74 1.69 -1.01 7.55
CA ILE A 74 1.01 -2.30 7.65
C ILE A 74 0.68 -2.74 6.22
N ASP A 75 1.41 -3.72 5.72
CA ASP A 75 1.25 -4.26 4.36
C ASP A 75 0.27 -5.44 4.32
N GLU A 76 -0.49 -5.53 3.23
CA GLU A 76 -1.50 -6.58 3.02
C GLU A 76 -2.52 -6.70 4.18
N VAL A 77 -3.01 -5.57 4.70
CA VAL A 77 -3.90 -5.49 5.89
C VAL A 77 -5.14 -6.39 5.81
N GLN A 78 -5.60 -6.73 4.60
CA GLN A 78 -6.74 -7.65 4.42
C GLN A 78 -6.51 -9.05 5.00
N ARG A 79 -5.27 -9.42 5.34
CA ARG A 79 -4.95 -10.67 6.03
C ARG A 79 -5.28 -10.63 7.53
N ARG A 80 -5.30 -9.45 8.15
CA ARG A 80 -5.69 -9.23 9.56
C ARG A 80 -6.70 -8.07 9.68
N PRO A 81 -7.93 -8.26 9.18
CA PRO A 81 -8.99 -7.25 9.29
C PRO A 81 -9.30 -6.87 10.75
N ASP A 82 -9.01 -7.76 11.71
CA ASP A 82 -9.13 -7.51 13.15
C ASP A 82 -8.25 -6.36 13.68
N LEU A 83 -7.28 -5.88 12.89
CA LEU A 83 -6.46 -4.73 13.27
C LEU A 83 -7.20 -3.39 13.17
N PHE A 84 -8.27 -3.26 12.38
CA PHE A 84 -8.95 -1.99 12.17
C PHE A 84 -9.50 -1.34 13.46
N PRO A 85 -10.18 -2.07 14.36
CA PRO A 85 -10.58 -1.54 15.67
C PRO A 85 -9.40 -1.06 16.52
N ILE A 86 -8.27 -1.75 16.48
CA ILE A 86 -7.06 -1.36 17.23
C ILE A 86 -6.47 -0.08 16.65
N LEU A 87 -6.32 -0.03 15.33
CA LEU A 87 -5.83 1.15 14.62
C LEU A 87 -6.70 2.37 14.92
N ARG A 88 -8.02 2.21 15.01
CA ARG A 88 -8.94 3.28 15.41
C ARG A 88 -8.58 3.87 16.79
N VAL A 89 -8.33 3.01 17.77
CA VAL A 89 -7.93 3.45 19.11
C VAL A 89 -6.58 4.17 19.08
N LEU A 90 -5.61 3.64 18.32
CA LEU A 90 -4.27 4.20 18.23
C LEU A 90 -4.25 5.56 17.53
N VAL A 91 -4.98 5.69 16.41
CA VAL A 91 -5.07 6.96 15.70
C VAL A 91 -5.84 8.01 16.49
N ASP A 92 -6.73 7.65 17.43
CA ASP A 92 -7.48 8.62 18.22
C ASP A 92 -6.70 9.25 19.37
N ARG A 93 -5.49 8.75 19.67
CA ARG A 93 -4.65 9.26 20.75
C ARG A 93 -4.23 10.72 20.54
N ASP A 94 -4.09 11.42 21.65
CA ASP A 94 -3.54 12.77 21.74
C ASP A 94 -2.61 12.85 22.97
N PRO A 95 -1.30 13.08 22.81
CA PRO A 95 -0.60 13.29 21.54
C PRO A 95 -0.65 12.05 20.62
N LEU A 96 -0.58 12.26 19.31
CA LEU A 96 -0.55 11.20 18.30
C LEU A 96 0.90 10.68 18.12
N PRO A 97 1.28 9.52 18.67
CA PRO A 97 2.68 9.08 18.66
C PRO A 97 3.08 8.53 17.28
N ALA A 98 2.16 7.85 16.61
CA ALA A 98 2.37 7.22 15.33
C ALA A 98 1.25 7.51 14.32
N ARG A 99 1.63 7.55 13.04
CA ARG A 99 0.75 7.58 11.88
C ARG A 99 0.87 6.29 11.10
N PHE A 100 -0.20 5.90 10.42
CA PHE A 100 -0.26 4.59 9.77
C PHE A 100 -0.39 4.72 8.25
N LEU A 101 0.51 4.05 7.52
CA LEU A 101 0.36 3.78 6.10
C LEU A 101 -0.09 2.33 5.94
N ILE A 102 -1.35 2.14 5.52
CA ILE A 102 -2.01 0.85 5.43
C ILE A 102 -2.09 0.46 3.97
N LEU A 103 -1.49 -0.66 3.58
CA LEU A 103 -1.56 -1.16 2.22
C LEU A 103 -2.55 -2.32 2.14
N GLY A 104 -3.29 -2.37 1.05
CA GLY A 104 -4.16 -3.50 0.79
C GLY A 104 -4.63 -3.61 -0.64
N SER A 105 -5.13 -4.78 -0.99
CA SER A 105 -5.86 -4.94 -2.24
C SER A 105 -7.17 -4.15 -2.17
N ALA A 106 -7.56 -3.49 -3.26
CA ALA A 106 -8.79 -2.68 -3.35
C ALA A 106 -10.08 -3.53 -3.37
N SER A 107 -10.22 -4.48 -2.43
CA SER A 107 -11.42 -5.31 -2.31
C SER A 107 -12.56 -4.51 -1.68
N PRO A 108 -13.83 -4.75 -2.10
CA PRO A 108 -14.99 -4.11 -1.47
C PRO A 108 -15.11 -4.39 0.02
N ALA A 109 -14.58 -5.52 0.50
CA ALA A 109 -14.53 -5.85 1.92
C ALA A 109 -13.57 -4.90 2.68
N LEU A 110 -12.36 -4.70 2.16
CA LEU A 110 -11.38 -3.77 2.74
C LEU A 110 -11.95 -2.34 2.79
N LEU A 111 -12.55 -1.90 1.68
CA LEU A 111 -13.14 -0.56 1.59
C LEU A 111 -14.26 -0.36 2.60
N ARG A 112 -15.17 -1.33 2.75
CA ARG A 112 -16.25 -1.27 3.74
C ARG A 112 -15.70 -1.22 5.16
N GLN A 113 -14.82 -2.15 5.50
CA GLN A 113 -14.30 -2.26 6.86
C GLN A 113 -13.47 -1.05 7.27
N SER A 114 -12.66 -0.53 6.35
CA SER A 114 -11.88 0.69 6.59
C SER A 114 -12.76 1.93 6.71
N SER A 115 -13.85 2.02 5.93
CA SER A 115 -14.85 3.08 6.05
C SER A 115 -15.57 3.03 7.40
N GLU A 116 -16.00 1.84 7.84
CA GLU A 116 -16.72 1.69 9.13
C GLU A 116 -15.83 1.96 10.34
N SER A 117 -14.55 1.55 10.29
CA SER A 117 -13.66 1.61 11.44
C SER A 117 -12.86 2.92 11.53
N LEU A 118 -12.52 3.53 10.39
CA LEU A 118 -11.60 4.69 10.32
C LEU A 118 -12.19 5.90 9.60
N ALA A 119 -13.53 5.98 9.47
CA ALA A 119 -14.20 7.16 8.92
C ALA A 119 -13.71 8.47 9.57
N GLY A 120 -13.38 9.44 8.71
CA GLY A 120 -12.91 10.77 9.09
C GLY A 120 -11.48 10.83 9.65
N ARG A 121 -10.80 9.70 9.81
CA ARG A 121 -9.43 9.61 10.38
C ARG A 121 -8.38 9.18 9.36
N MET A 122 -8.85 8.62 8.24
CA MET A 122 -8.02 8.01 7.21
C MET A 122 -8.34 8.60 5.85
N THR A 123 -7.29 8.89 5.07
CA THR A 123 -7.41 9.22 3.65
C THR A 123 -7.10 7.99 2.80
N ILE A 124 -7.81 7.81 1.68
CA ILE A 124 -7.59 6.69 0.76
C ILE A 124 -6.88 7.21 -0.49
N VAL A 125 -5.72 6.62 -0.79
CA VAL A 125 -4.97 6.82 -2.04
C VAL A 125 -5.10 5.56 -2.87
N THR A 126 -5.60 5.70 -4.10
CA THR A 126 -5.75 4.57 -5.03
C THR A 126 -4.57 4.52 -6.00
N MET A 127 -3.98 3.33 -6.14
CA MET A 127 -2.83 3.07 -6.99
C MET A 127 -3.17 2.02 -8.06
N SER A 128 -3.11 2.43 -9.32
CA SER A 128 -3.22 1.54 -10.48
C SER A 128 -1.84 1.04 -10.94
N GLY A 129 -1.82 0.28 -12.03
CA GLY A 129 -0.61 0.17 -12.85
C GLY A 129 -0.11 1.55 -13.29
N PHE A 130 1.08 1.57 -13.90
CA PHE A 130 1.70 2.79 -14.39
C PHE A 130 0.74 3.58 -15.28
N SER A 131 0.68 4.90 -15.09
CA SER A 131 -0.03 5.83 -15.97
C SER A 131 0.89 6.29 -17.12
N LEU A 132 0.30 6.90 -18.16
CA LEU A 132 1.09 7.51 -19.23
C LEU A 132 1.95 8.68 -18.74
N GLU A 133 1.49 9.38 -17.70
CA GLU A 133 2.24 10.43 -17.03
C GLU A 133 3.50 9.89 -16.34
N GLU A 134 3.41 8.69 -15.73
CA GLU A 134 4.55 8.04 -15.07
C GLU A 134 5.57 7.47 -16.07
N VAL A 135 5.12 6.93 -17.21
CA VAL A 135 6.03 6.30 -18.19
C VAL A 135 6.51 7.23 -19.31
N GLY A 136 5.87 8.39 -19.46
CA GLY A 136 6.15 9.36 -20.51
C GLY A 136 5.52 9.01 -21.86
N LYS A 137 5.32 10.04 -22.69
CA LYS A 137 4.69 9.94 -24.02
C LYS A 137 5.44 8.98 -24.96
N GLU A 138 6.77 8.91 -24.85
CA GLU A 138 7.59 8.01 -25.67
C GLU A 138 7.26 6.52 -25.44
N ALA A 139 6.77 6.19 -24.24
CA ALA A 139 6.37 4.83 -23.90
C ALA A 139 4.90 4.52 -24.22
N GLN A 140 4.15 5.44 -24.84
CA GLN A 140 2.71 5.29 -25.11
C GLN A 140 2.38 3.99 -25.86
N ASN A 141 3.10 3.70 -26.95
CA ASN A 141 2.87 2.46 -27.71
C ASN A 141 3.15 1.20 -26.89
N ARG A 142 4.18 1.22 -26.04
CA ARG A 142 4.49 0.11 -25.12
C ARG A 142 3.40 -0.03 -24.08
N HIS A 143 2.96 1.07 -23.49
CA HIS A 143 1.90 1.12 -22.49
C HIS A 143 0.58 0.57 -23.03
N TRP A 144 0.19 0.93 -24.26
CA TRP A 144 -1.01 0.40 -24.90
C TRP A 144 -0.95 -1.11 -25.19
N ARG A 145 0.22 -1.63 -25.54
CA ARG A 145 0.40 -3.07 -25.85
C ARG A 145 0.53 -3.93 -24.59
N ARG A 146 1.28 -3.44 -23.60
CA ARG A 146 1.67 -4.19 -22.40
C ARG A 146 0.83 -3.87 -21.17
N GLY A 147 0.02 -2.81 -21.22
CA GLY A 147 -0.69 -2.27 -20.06
C GLY A 147 0.23 -1.56 -19.07
N GLY A 148 -0.33 -1.14 -17.95
CA GLY A 148 0.41 -0.40 -16.91
C GLY A 148 1.01 -1.27 -15.80
N PHE A 149 0.66 -2.56 -15.69
CA PHE A 149 1.15 -3.37 -14.57
C PHE A 149 2.67 -3.54 -14.64
N PRO A 150 3.42 -3.30 -13.54
CA PRO A 150 4.88 -3.29 -13.55
C PRO A 150 5.52 -4.51 -14.21
N LEU A 151 5.08 -5.71 -13.85
CA LEU A 151 5.64 -6.95 -14.40
C LEU A 151 5.39 -7.12 -15.90
N SER A 152 4.24 -6.69 -16.41
CA SER A 152 3.98 -6.74 -17.86
C SER A 152 4.68 -5.62 -18.62
N PHE A 153 4.62 -4.40 -18.10
CA PHE A 153 5.18 -3.22 -18.76
C PHE A 153 6.70 -3.29 -18.89
N LEU A 154 7.38 -3.75 -17.82
CA LEU A 154 8.84 -3.87 -17.73
C LEU A 154 9.39 -5.20 -18.28
N ALA A 155 8.54 -6.08 -18.79
CA ALA A 155 8.97 -7.36 -19.37
C ALA A 155 10.05 -7.18 -20.44
N SER A 156 10.96 -8.15 -20.56
CA SER A 156 12.08 -8.08 -21.51
C SER A 156 11.61 -8.19 -22.97
N SER A 157 10.46 -8.84 -23.21
CA SER A 157 9.90 -9.07 -24.54
C SER A 157 8.38 -8.90 -24.59
N GLU A 158 7.81 -8.77 -25.79
CA GLU A 158 6.34 -8.74 -25.98
C GLU A 158 5.69 -10.07 -25.59
N GLN A 159 6.38 -11.19 -25.83
CA GLN A 159 5.89 -12.53 -25.50
C GLN A 159 5.77 -12.71 -23.99
N GLU A 160 6.80 -12.34 -23.24
CA GLU A 160 6.79 -12.39 -21.77
C GLU A 160 5.70 -11.47 -21.18
N SER A 161 5.54 -10.26 -21.74
CA SER A 161 4.44 -9.36 -21.37
C SER A 161 3.06 -9.98 -21.61
N LEU A 162 2.88 -10.67 -22.74
CA LEU A 162 1.63 -11.33 -23.09
C LEU A 162 1.33 -12.52 -22.19
N ASP A 163 2.32 -13.36 -21.92
CA ASP A 163 2.16 -14.55 -21.08
C ASP A 163 1.79 -14.14 -19.65
N TRP A 164 2.48 -13.14 -19.09
CA TRP A 164 2.09 -12.57 -17.79
C TRP A 164 0.65 -12.05 -17.78
N ARG A 165 0.21 -11.35 -18.84
CA ARG A 165 -1.16 -10.82 -18.91
C ARG A 165 -2.20 -11.93 -19.01
N LYS A 166 -1.89 -13.02 -19.70
CA LYS A 166 -2.78 -14.20 -19.76
C LYS A 166 -2.90 -14.85 -18.39
N ASP A 167 -1.80 -14.99 -17.67
CA ASP A 167 -1.80 -15.60 -16.33
C ASP A 167 -2.48 -14.71 -15.29
N PHE A 168 -2.37 -13.39 -15.40
CA PHE A 168 -3.00 -12.44 -14.48
C PHE A 168 -4.54 -12.43 -14.55
N VAL A 169 -5.12 -12.79 -15.70
CA VAL A 169 -6.58 -12.77 -15.94
C VAL A 169 -7.24 -14.13 -15.67
N ARG A 170 -6.45 -15.20 -15.51
CA ARG A 170 -6.93 -16.53 -15.13
C ARG A 170 -7.23 -16.60 -13.63
#